data_AF-A0A807ZKU1-F1
#
_entry.id   AF-A0A807ZKU1-F1
#
_cell.length_a   1.000
_cell.length_b   1.000
_cell.length_c   1.000
_cell.angle_alpha   90.00
_cell.angle_beta   90.00
_cell.angle_gamma   90.00
#
_symmetry.space_group_name_H-M   'P 1'
#
loop_
_entity.id
_entity.type
_entity.pdbx_description
1 polymer ?
#
loop_
_entity_poly.entity_id
_entity_poly.type
_entity_poly.pdbx_seq_one_letter_code
_entity_poly.pdbx_strand_id
1 'polypeptide(L)'
;MTGPIINSTCLAAGSIIGAVFACYIPARVKSSLPLTAGLITLSLGSSLVGKAAHFPAVVLSTLVGAAIGELFYFEKGLETAIKRLLTRSKKSGDINNEELALQYITLVSAFCFGSMGLFGAVEEGITGTTGLLLTKSVLDLCSGIIFGASLGANVGIIAIPQFLILRGFKFKVQHPVLGYWRLLKKLHRVS
;
A
#
# COMPACT_ATOMS: atom_id res chain seq x y z
N MET A 1 11.73 -9.65 8.64
CA MET A 1 11.74 -9.83 7.17
C MET A 1 10.40 -10.34 6.63
N THR A 2 9.38 -10.45 7.47
CA THR A 2 8.13 -11.13 7.14
C THR A 2 7.01 -10.15 6.81
N GLY A 3 7.02 -8.93 7.35
CA GLY A 3 5.93 -7.95 7.18
C GLY A 3 5.54 -7.68 5.72
N PRO A 4 6.46 -7.18 4.86
CA PRO A 4 6.14 -6.87 3.48
C PRO A 4 5.71 -8.08 2.66
N ILE A 5 6.30 -9.25 2.94
CA ILE A 5 5.96 -10.52 2.29
C ILE A 5 4.52 -10.87 2.64
N ILE A 6 4.21 -10.97 3.94
CA ILE A 6 2.87 -11.32 4.44
C ILE A 6 1.83 -10.37 3.84
N ASN A 7 2.09 -9.05 3.89
CA ASN A 7 1.17 -8.06 3.38
C ASN A 7 0.85 -8.25 1.89
N SER A 8 1.89 -8.38 1.06
CA SER A 8 1.71 -8.60 -0.38
C SER A 8 1.03 -9.94 -0.70
N THR A 9 1.34 -11.00 0.05
CA THR A 9 0.67 -12.30 -0.12
C THR A 9 -0.79 -12.26 0.30
N CYS A 10 -1.14 -11.50 1.33
CA CYS A 10 -2.52 -11.28 1.76
C CYS A 10 -3.32 -10.56 0.67
N LEU A 11 -2.78 -9.52 0.05
CA LEU A 11 -3.45 -8.84 -1.07
C LEU A 11 -3.66 -9.79 -2.26
N ALA A 12 -2.60 -10.53 -2.65
CA ALA A 12 -2.69 -11.49 -3.75
C ALA A 12 -3.71 -12.60 -3.47
N ALA A 13 -3.62 -13.27 -2.31
CA ALA A 13 -4.55 -14.32 -1.91
C ALA A 13 -5.99 -13.79 -1.79
N GLY A 14 -6.18 -12.63 -1.14
CA GLY A 14 -7.48 -11.99 -1.00
C GLY A 14 -8.12 -11.69 -2.36
N SER A 15 -7.34 -11.17 -3.32
CA SER A 15 -7.85 -10.89 -4.67
C SER A 15 -8.29 -12.14 -5.44
N ILE A 16 -7.57 -13.25 -5.29
CA ILE A 16 -7.93 -14.53 -5.91
C ILE A 16 -9.20 -15.08 -5.28
N ILE A 17 -9.27 -15.10 -3.94
CA ILE A 17 -10.46 -15.55 -3.19
C ILE A 17 -11.67 -14.70 -3.60
N GLY A 18 -11.52 -13.37 -3.59
CA GLY A 18 -12.57 -12.44 -4.01
C GLY A 18 -13.08 -12.73 -5.42
N ALA A 19 -12.17 -12.97 -6.36
CA ALA A 19 -12.52 -13.28 -7.74
C ALA A 19 -13.27 -14.62 -7.89
N VAL A 20 -12.88 -15.65 -7.13
CA VAL A 20 -13.57 -16.94 -7.13
C VAL A 20 -14.98 -16.83 -6.55
N PHE A 21 -15.14 -16.07 -5.46
CA PHE A 21 -16.44 -15.82 -4.83
C PHE A 21 -17.25 -14.70 -5.48
N ALA A 22 -16.76 -14.11 -6.58
CA ALA A 22 -17.41 -12.99 -7.26
C ALA A 22 -18.84 -13.29 -7.73
N CYS A 23 -19.13 -14.56 -8.07
CA CYS A 23 -20.46 -15.02 -8.50
C CYS A 23 -21.48 -15.10 -7.35
N TYR A 24 -21.01 -15.25 -6.11
CA TYR A 24 -21.88 -15.33 -4.92
C TYR A 24 -22.20 -13.96 -4.32
N ILE A 25 -21.45 -12.92 -4.68
CA ILE A 25 -21.57 -11.59 -4.09
C ILE A 25 -22.50 -10.72 -4.97
N PRO A 26 -23.64 -10.23 -4.45
CA PRO A 26 -24.55 -9.37 -5.21
C PRO A 26 -23.91 -8.00 -5.50
N ALA A 27 -24.26 -7.40 -6.65
CA ALA A 27 -23.67 -6.14 -7.12
C ALA A 27 -23.76 -4.99 -6.09
N ARG A 28 -24.84 -4.94 -5.31
CA ARG A 28 -25.03 -3.94 -4.23
C ARG A 28 -23.98 -4.04 -3.12
N VAL A 29 -23.51 -5.26 -2.84
CA VAL A 29 -22.47 -5.51 -1.84
C VAL A 29 -21.11 -5.10 -2.40
N LYS A 30 -20.85 -5.35 -3.68
CA LYS A 30 -19.63 -4.91 -4.38
C LYS A 30 -19.45 -3.39 -4.38
N SER A 31 -20.55 -2.62 -4.52
CA SER A 31 -20.50 -1.16 -4.48
C SER A 31 -20.39 -0.59 -3.06
N SER A 32 -20.92 -1.28 -2.05
CA SER A 32 -20.98 -0.78 -0.67
C SER A 32 -19.74 -1.12 0.15
N LEU A 33 -19.11 -2.27 -0.12
CA LEU A 33 -17.94 -2.76 0.63
C LEU A 33 -16.69 -1.84 0.56
N PRO A 34 -16.36 -1.22 -0.59
CA PRO A 34 -15.27 -0.25 -0.64
C PRO A 34 -15.49 0.96 0.28
N LEU A 35 -16.74 1.43 0.40
CA LEU A 35 -17.10 2.55 1.27
C LEU A 35 -16.92 2.19 2.75
N THR A 36 -17.36 1.00 3.17
CA THR A 36 -17.13 0.51 4.54
C THR A 36 -15.65 0.27 4.84
N ALA A 37 -14.87 -0.25 3.89
CA ALA A 37 -13.41 -0.36 4.03
C ALA A 37 -12.74 1.02 4.19
N GLY A 38 -13.23 2.03 3.47
CA GLY A 38 -12.81 3.42 3.64
C GLY A 38 -13.11 3.97 5.03
N LEU A 39 -14.32 3.73 5.56
CA LEU A 39 -14.70 4.14 6.92
C LEU A 39 -13.84 3.47 8.00
N ILE A 40 -13.54 2.17 7.86
CA ILE A 40 -12.63 1.46 8.76
C ILE A 40 -11.24 2.09 8.71
N THR A 41 -10.74 2.39 7.52
CA THR A 41 -9.41 3.01 7.35
C THR A 41 -9.34 4.40 7.97
N LEU A 42 -10.41 5.20 7.84
CA LEU A 42 -10.52 6.50 8.51
C LEU A 42 -10.47 6.34 10.04
N SER A 43 -11.24 5.39 10.58
CA SER A 43 -11.26 5.09 12.03
C SER A 43 -9.88 4.67 12.56
N LEU A 44 -9.18 3.80 11.82
CA LEU A 44 -7.82 3.39 12.15
C LEU A 44 -6.82 4.55 12.05
N GLY A 45 -6.94 5.39 11.02
CA GLY A 45 -6.15 6.61 10.86
C GLY A 45 -6.30 7.55 12.05
N SER A 46 -7.54 7.83 12.48
CA SER A 46 -7.79 8.66 13.67
C SER A 46 -7.20 8.07 14.96
N SER A 47 -7.22 6.74 15.10
CA SER A 47 -6.64 6.08 16.28
C SER A 47 -5.12 6.18 16.34
N LEU A 48 -4.44 6.24 15.18
CA LEU A 48 -2.99 6.40 15.09
C LEU A 48 -2.55 7.84 15.36
N VAL A 49 -3.35 8.82 14.95
CA VAL A 49 -3.09 10.25 15.21
C VAL A 49 -2.98 10.51 16.72
N GLY A 50 -3.85 9.92 17.55
CA GLY A 50 -3.80 10.08 19.01
C GLY A 50 -2.52 9.57 19.69
N LYS A 51 -1.73 8.72 19.02
CA LYS A 51 -0.45 8.19 19.52
C LYS A 51 0.76 8.98 19.02
N ALA A 52 0.57 10.01 18.19
CA ALA A 52 1.66 10.78 17.63
C ALA A 52 2.29 11.70 18.70
N ALA A 53 3.60 11.55 18.93
CA ALA A 53 4.34 12.35 19.91
C ALA A 53 4.59 13.80 19.45
N HIS A 54 4.59 14.07 18.13
CA HIS A 54 4.94 15.37 17.56
C HIS A 54 3.98 15.79 16.42
N PHE A 55 2.79 16.27 16.78
CA PHE A 55 1.77 16.72 15.82
C PHE A 55 2.25 17.78 14.81
N PRO A 56 3.01 18.84 15.20
CA PRO A 56 3.44 19.87 14.25
C PRO A 56 4.34 19.30 13.14
N ALA A 57 5.24 18.37 13.48
CA ALA A 57 6.12 17.73 12.51
C ALA A 57 5.34 16.84 11.53
N VAL A 58 4.31 16.14 12.00
CA VAL A 58 3.42 15.34 11.16
C VAL A 58 2.68 16.23 10.17
N VAL A 59 2.10 17.35 10.64
CA VAL A 59 1.38 18.30 9.78
C VAL A 59 2.31 18.89 8.71
N LEU A 60 3.48 19.40 9.11
CA LEU A 60 4.47 19.96 8.18
C LEU A 60 4.93 18.94 7.14
N SER A 61 5.28 17.73 7.57
CA SER A 61 5.70 16.64 6.69
C SER A 61 4.61 16.27 5.67
N THR A 62 3.36 16.20 6.13
CA THR A 62 2.22 15.86 5.26
C THR A 62 1.97 16.96 4.23
N LEU A 63 2.05 18.24 4.64
CA LEU A 63 1.80 19.39 3.78
C LEU A 63 2.89 19.57 2.73
N VAL A 64 4.16 19.43 3.13
CA VAL A 64 5.31 19.44 2.21
C VAL A 64 5.26 18.23 1.27
N GLY A 65 4.95 17.04 1.79
CA GLY A 65 4.80 15.84 0.99
C GLY A 65 3.70 15.96 -0.06
N ALA A 66 2.54 16.53 0.30
CA ALA A 66 1.45 16.78 -0.63
C ALA A 66 1.84 17.82 -1.70
N ALA A 67 2.46 18.93 -1.32
CA ALA A 67 2.92 19.95 -2.26
C ALA A 67 3.93 19.38 -3.27
N ILE A 68 4.90 18.59 -2.80
CA ILE A 68 5.85 17.91 -3.66
C ILE A 68 5.13 16.91 -4.58
N GLY A 69 4.22 16.10 -4.04
CA GLY A 69 3.44 15.13 -4.81
C GLY A 69 2.69 15.76 -5.98
N GLU A 70 2.05 16.91 -5.72
CA GLU A 70 1.32 17.69 -6.71
C GLU A 70 2.23 18.30 -7.78
N LEU A 71 3.37 18.90 -7.36
CA LEU A 71 4.34 19.48 -8.28
C LEU A 71 4.93 18.45 -9.27
N PHE A 72 5.12 17.21 -8.82
CA PHE A 72 5.62 16.13 -9.66
C PHE A 72 4.54 15.43 -10.50
N TYR A 73 3.26 15.80 -10.34
CA TYR A 73 2.14 15.15 -11.01
C TYR A 73 2.20 13.62 -10.94
N PHE A 74 2.45 13.08 -9.75
CA PHE A 74 2.61 11.63 -9.54
C PHE A 74 1.43 10.83 -10.09
N GLU A 75 0.22 11.36 -9.95
CA GLU A 75 -1.00 10.74 -10.45
C GLU A 75 -1.01 10.62 -11.98
N LYS A 76 -0.61 11.67 -12.71
CA LYS A 76 -0.49 11.63 -14.19
C LYS A 76 0.60 10.65 -14.64
N GLY A 77 1.69 10.56 -13.89
CA GLY A 77 2.76 9.57 -14.13
C GLY A 77 2.24 8.14 -13.98
N LEU A 78 1.50 7.87 -12.91
CA LEU A 78 0.88 6.58 -12.65
C LEU A 78 -0.20 6.24 -13.70
N GLU A 79 -1.02 7.22 -14.07
CA GLU A 79 -2.02 7.10 -15.13
C GLU A 79 -1.38 6.69 -16.45
N THR A 80 -0.33 7.38 -16.86
CA THR A 80 0.40 7.09 -18.10
C THR A 80 1.02 5.69 -18.06
N ALA A 81 1.59 5.28 -16.93
CA ALA A 81 2.18 3.96 -16.76
C ALA A 81 1.14 2.83 -16.84
N ILE A 82 0.00 3.00 -16.17
CA ILE A 82 -1.09 2.01 -16.15
C ILE A 82 -1.78 1.95 -17.52
N LYS A 83 -2.05 3.10 -18.16
CA LYS A 83 -2.58 3.14 -19.54
C LYS A 83 -1.63 2.43 -20.52
N ARG A 84 -0.31 2.61 -20.40
CA ARG A 84 0.69 1.89 -21.22
C ARG A 84 0.70 0.38 -20.97
N LEU A 85 0.49 -0.06 -19.73
CA LEU A 85 0.39 -1.50 -19.39
C LEU A 85 -0.91 -2.12 -19.93
N LEU A 86 -2.03 -1.42 -19.80
CA LEU A 86 -3.34 -1.87 -20.27
C LEU A 86 -3.40 -1.94 -21.81
N THR A 87 -2.88 -0.91 -22.50
CA THR A 87 -2.81 -0.87 -23.98
C THR A 87 -1.86 -1.91 -24.58
N ARG A 88 -0.79 -2.30 -23.86
CA ARG A 88 0.06 -3.44 -24.27
C ARG A 88 -0.63 -4.79 -24.12
N SER A 89 -1.62 -4.89 -23.23
CA SER A 89 -2.29 -6.14 -22.89
C SER A 89 -3.58 -6.40 -23.70
N LYS A 90 -4.20 -5.37 -24.31
CA LYS A 90 -5.36 -5.54 -25.20
C LYS A 90 -5.32 -4.68 -26.47
N LYS A 91 -5.69 -5.31 -27.58
CA LYS A 91 -5.87 -4.71 -28.91
C LYS A 91 -7.09 -3.76 -28.89
N SER A 92 -6.82 -2.46 -29.06
CA SER A 92 -7.71 -1.38 -29.54
C SER A 92 -9.22 -1.42 -29.22
N GLY A 93 -9.69 -0.44 -28.43
CA GLY A 93 -10.95 0.24 -28.73
C GLY A 93 -12.17 -0.06 -27.86
N ASP A 94 -12.09 0.13 -26.54
CA ASP A 94 -13.31 0.14 -25.71
C ASP A 94 -13.32 1.29 -24.69
N ILE A 95 -14.48 1.93 -24.57
CA ILE A 95 -14.75 3.16 -23.81
C ILE A 95 -14.64 2.86 -22.29
N ASN A 96 -14.77 1.59 -21.91
CA ASN A 96 -14.58 1.07 -20.55
C ASN A 96 -13.13 1.10 -20.02
N ASN A 97 -12.13 1.35 -20.89
CA ASN A 97 -10.74 1.28 -20.47
C ASN A 97 -10.32 2.45 -19.59
N GLU A 98 -10.94 3.63 -19.73
CA GLU A 98 -10.58 4.79 -18.91
C GLU A 98 -11.06 4.65 -17.47
N GLU A 99 -12.32 4.23 -17.27
CA GLU A 99 -12.86 4.01 -15.93
C GLU A 99 -12.14 2.87 -15.21
N LEU A 100 -11.86 1.77 -15.91
CA LEU A 100 -11.03 0.69 -15.38
C LEU A 100 -9.61 1.18 -15.04
N ALA A 101 -8.98 1.97 -15.90
CA ALA A 101 -7.66 2.53 -15.62
C ALA A 101 -7.68 3.39 -14.35
N LEU A 102 -8.68 4.27 -14.19
CA LEU A 102 -8.87 5.09 -12.99
C LEU A 102 -9.02 4.24 -11.73
N GLN A 103 -9.83 3.18 -11.76
CA GLN A 103 -9.99 2.26 -10.63
C GLN A 103 -8.65 1.57 -10.28
N TYR A 104 -7.89 1.11 -11.27
CA TYR A 104 -6.56 0.53 -11.03
C TYR A 104 -5.56 1.56 -10.48
N ILE A 105 -5.57 2.80 -10.97
CA ILE A 105 -4.73 3.90 -10.46
C ILE A 105 -5.04 4.14 -8.98
N THR A 106 -6.31 4.24 -8.62
CA THR A 106 -6.74 4.42 -7.22
C THR A 106 -6.28 3.28 -6.33
N LEU A 107 -6.43 2.02 -6.78
CA LEU A 107 -6.02 0.85 -6.00
C LEU A 107 -4.50 0.74 -5.84
N VAL A 108 -3.75 0.94 -6.92
CA VAL A 108 -2.27 0.94 -6.85
C VAL A 108 -1.81 2.04 -5.91
N SER A 109 -2.40 3.23 -5.99
CA SER A 109 -2.08 4.34 -5.09
C SER A 109 -2.35 3.97 -3.62
N ALA A 110 -3.54 3.46 -3.32
CA ALA A 110 -3.95 3.11 -1.96
C ALA A 110 -3.14 1.96 -1.35
N PHE A 111 -2.84 0.90 -2.13
CA PHE A 111 -2.11 -0.27 -1.62
C PHE A 111 -0.60 -0.05 -1.56
N CYS A 112 -0.01 0.59 -2.57
CA CYS A 112 1.44 0.79 -2.66
C CYS A 112 1.94 1.99 -1.86
N PHE A 113 1.21 3.11 -1.90
CA PHE A 113 1.59 4.35 -1.21
C PHE A 113 0.81 4.58 0.08
N GLY A 114 0.15 3.53 0.59
CA GLY A 114 -0.53 3.57 1.88
C GLY A 114 0.42 3.89 3.03
N SER A 115 0.08 4.90 3.82
CA SER A 115 0.88 5.41 4.94
C SER A 115 1.28 4.33 5.94
N MET A 116 0.34 3.44 6.32
CA MET A 116 0.61 2.33 7.24
C MET A 116 1.65 1.34 6.69
N GLY A 117 1.72 1.17 5.37
CA GLY A 117 2.72 0.32 4.73
C GLY A 117 4.11 0.92 4.82
N LEU A 118 4.24 2.20 4.49
CA LEU A 118 5.51 2.94 4.56
C LEU A 118 6.00 3.07 6.00
N PHE A 119 5.15 3.53 6.92
CA PHE A 119 5.49 3.64 8.34
C PHE A 119 5.79 2.27 8.96
N GLY A 120 5.02 1.23 8.64
CA GLY A 120 5.30 -0.11 9.10
C GLY A 120 6.66 -0.61 8.63
N ALA A 121 7.03 -0.39 7.36
CA ALA A 121 8.34 -0.80 6.84
C ALA A 121 9.51 -0.06 7.51
N VAL A 122 9.32 1.22 7.83
CA VAL A 122 10.29 2.02 8.61
C VAL A 122 10.41 1.49 10.03
N GLU A 123 9.28 1.26 10.71
CA GLU A 123 9.25 0.74 12.07
C GLU A 123 9.89 -0.65 12.15
N GLU A 124 9.50 -1.60 11.28
CA GLU A 124 10.15 -2.92 11.22
C GLU A 124 11.67 -2.81 10.92
N GLY A 125 12.09 -1.77 10.20
CA GLY A 125 13.51 -1.50 9.92
C GLY A 125 14.29 -0.98 11.12
N ILE A 126 13.65 -0.20 12.00
CA ILE A 126 14.27 0.46 13.17
C ILE A 126 14.15 -0.41 14.43
N THR A 127 12.92 -0.82 14.77
CA THR A 127 12.59 -1.53 16.01
C THR A 127 12.54 -3.04 15.83
N GLY A 128 12.39 -3.52 14.59
CA GLY A 128 12.21 -4.95 14.28
C GLY A 128 10.79 -5.47 14.53
N THR A 129 9.86 -4.63 14.98
CA THR A 129 8.45 -5.02 15.22
C THR A 129 7.66 -5.01 13.92
N THR A 130 6.79 -6.02 13.73
CA THR A 130 5.96 -6.17 12.52
C THR A 130 4.49 -5.80 12.73
N GLY A 131 4.13 -5.28 13.91
CA GLY A 131 2.73 -5.05 14.30
C GLY A 131 1.92 -4.25 13.29
N LEU A 132 2.43 -3.09 12.85
CA LEU A 132 1.75 -2.25 11.85
C LEU A 132 1.57 -2.92 10.49
N LEU A 133 2.57 -3.66 10.01
CA LEU A 133 2.47 -4.39 8.74
C LEU A 133 1.48 -5.56 8.84
N LEU A 134 1.37 -6.21 10.00
CA LEU A 134 0.40 -7.28 10.24
C LEU A 134 -1.02 -6.71 10.26
N THR A 135 -1.25 -5.59 10.95
CA THR A 135 -2.53 -4.88 10.90
C THR A 135 -2.90 -4.51 9.46
N LYS A 136 -1.93 -3.99 8.68
CA LYS A 136 -2.16 -3.70 7.26
C LYS A 136 -2.46 -4.96 6.44
N SER A 137 -1.80 -6.07 6.71
CA SER A 137 -2.02 -7.34 5.99
C SER A 137 -3.47 -7.82 6.09
N VAL A 138 -4.09 -7.66 7.27
CA VAL A 138 -5.51 -8.01 7.46
C VAL A 138 -6.42 -7.07 6.67
N LEU A 139 -6.12 -5.77 6.65
CA LEU A 139 -6.88 -4.78 5.87
C LEU A 139 -6.74 -5.02 4.37
N ASP A 140 -5.52 -5.31 3.90
CA ASP A 140 -5.22 -5.57 2.50
C ASP A 140 -5.80 -6.91 2.04
N LEU A 141 -5.91 -7.93 2.93
CA LEU A 141 -6.65 -9.17 2.65
C LEU A 141 -8.13 -8.86 2.42
N CYS A 142 -8.79 -8.18 3.37
CA CYS A 142 -10.20 -7.84 3.27
C CYS A 142 -10.48 -6.97 2.04
N SER A 143 -9.67 -5.94 1.81
CA SER A 143 -9.77 -5.08 0.63
C SER A 143 -9.50 -5.84 -0.66
N GLY A 144 -8.52 -6.76 -0.65
CA GLY A 144 -8.23 -7.65 -1.77
C GLY A 144 -9.43 -8.52 -2.15
N ILE A 145 -10.15 -9.08 -1.17
CA ILE A 145 -11.39 -9.84 -1.42
C ILE A 145 -12.45 -8.94 -2.06
N ILE A 146 -12.66 -7.74 -1.53
CA ILE A 146 -13.65 -6.78 -2.02
C ILE A 146 -13.38 -6.38 -3.47
N PHE A 147 -12.15 -5.96 -3.76
CA PHE A 147 -11.77 -5.50 -5.10
C PHE A 147 -11.59 -6.67 -6.07
N GLY A 148 -11.14 -7.83 -5.61
CA GLY A 148 -11.07 -9.06 -6.40
C GLY A 148 -12.46 -9.54 -6.84
N ALA A 149 -13.47 -9.42 -5.98
CA ALA A 149 -14.86 -9.75 -6.34
C ALA A 149 -15.49 -8.80 -7.37
N SER A 150 -14.95 -7.59 -7.48
CA SER A 150 -15.48 -6.52 -8.33
C SER A 150 -14.75 -6.40 -9.67
N LEU A 151 -13.41 -6.47 -9.64
CA LEU A 151 -12.52 -6.24 -10.79
C LEU A 151 -11.80 -7.51 -11.25
N GLY A 152 -12.00 -8.63 -10.55
CA GLY A 152 -11.42 -9.94 -10.87
C GLY A 152 -10.03 -10.17 -10.27
N ALA A 153 -9.46 -11.34 -10.59
CA ALA A 153 -8.19 -11.80 -10.01
C ALA A 153 -6.97 -10.93 -10.41
N ASN A 154 -7.11 -10.13 -11.49
CA ASN A 154 -6.06 -9.25 -11.98
C ASN A 154 -5.64 -8.16 -10.97
N VAL A 155 -6.47 -7.87 -9.97
CA VAL A 155 -6.12 -6.99 -8.85
C VAL A 155 -4.88 -7.50 -8.09
N GLY A 156 -4.67 -8.82 -8.04
CA GLY A 156 -3.52 -9.43 -7.39
C GLY A 156 -2.17 -9.02 -7.98
N ILE A 157 -2.12 -8.54 -9.22
CA ILE A 157 -0.90 -8.02 -9.85
C ILE A 157 -0.35 -6.80 -9.08
N ILE A 158 -1.21 -6.04 -8.39
CA ILE A 158 -0.83 -4.88 -7.55
C ILE A 158 0.08 -5.30 -6.38
N ALA A 159 0.02 -6.56 -5.93
CA ALA A 159 0.90 -7.07 -4.90
C ALA A 159 2.39 -7.01 -5.29
N ILE A 160 2.72 -7.06 -6.58
CA ILE A 160 4.09 -7.01 -7.09
C ILE A 160 4.73 -5.62 -6.86
N PRO A 161 4.19 -4.51 -7.40
CA PRO A 161 4.74 -3.18 -7.14
C PRO A 161 4.69 -2.84 -5.64
N GLN A 162 3.64 -3.25 -4.93
CA GLN A 162 3.53 -3.06 -3.49
C GLN A 162 4.70 -3.73 -2.74
N PHE A 163 5.00 -4.99 -3.05
CA PHE A 163 6.10 -5.73 -2.45
C PHE A 163 7.45 -5.06 -2.75
N LEU A 164 7.68 -4.65 -4.00
CA LEU A 164 8.91 -4.00 -4.41
C LEU A 164 9.15 -2.68 -3.66
N ILE A 165 8.11 -1.85 -3.53
CA ILE A 165 8.19 -0.56 -2.83
C ILE A 165 8.48 -0.78 -1.34
N LEU A 166 7.71 -1.64 -0.66
CA LEU A 166 7.87 -1.89 0.78
C LEU A 166 9.23 -2.51 1.10
N ARG A 167 9.68 -3.47 0.29
CA ARG A 167 11.00 -4.10 0.44
C ARG A 167 12.13 -3.09 0.18
N GLY A 168 12.02 -2.27 -0.86
CA GLY A 168 13.01 -1.25 -1.21
C GLY A 168 13.16 -0.20 -0.12
N PHE A 169 12.03 0.27 0.44
CA PHE A 169 12.05 1.25 1.53
C PHE A 169 12.74 0.69 2.77
N LYS A 170 12.41 -0.55 3.14
CA LYS A 170 13.08 -1.24 4.25
C LYS A 170 14.59 -1.37 4.02
N PHE A 171 15.03 -1.78 2.84
CA PHE A 171 16.46 -1.94 2.54
C PHE A 171 17.22 -0.61 2.71
N LYS A 172 16.65 0.49 2.22
CA LYS A 172 17.25 1.82 2.31
C LYS A 172 17.28 2.36 3.74
N VAL A 173 16.31 2.02 4.58
CA VAL A 173 16.27 2.40 6.01
C VAL A 173 17.22 1.52 6.86
N GLN A 174 17.31 0.23 6.56
CA GLN A 174 18.16 -0.71 7.29
C GLN A 174 19.65 -0.38 7.14
N HIS A 175 20.10 0.04 5.95
CA HIS A 175 21.50 0.27 5.64
C HIS A 175 22.18 1.39 6.48
N PRO A 176 21.60 2.61 6.64
CA PRO A 176 22.16 3.65 7.50
C PRO A 176 22.07 3.30 8.99
N VAL A 177 20.99 2.64 9.42
CA VAL A 177 20.81 2.21 10.83
C VAL A 177 21.84 1.13 11.23
N LEU A 178 22.12 0.16 10.34
CA LEU A 178 23.17 -0.84 10.59
C LEU A 178 24.57 -0.22 10.65
N GLY A 179 24.81 0.89 9.95
CA GLY A 179 26.06 1.65 9.99
C GLY A 179 26.30 2.27 11.37
N TYR A 180 25.30 2.99 11.89
CA TYR A 180 25.34 3.57 13.24
C TYR A 180 25.44 2.50 14.33
N TRP A 181 24.70 1.40 14.21
CA TRP A 181 24.75 0.31 15.18
C TRP A 181 26.11 -0.40 15.22
N ARG A 182 26.78 -0.54 14.06
CA ARG A 182 28.16 -1.08 14.00
C ARG A 182 29.18 -0.11 14.60
N LEU A 183 29.00 1.20 14.42
CA LEU A 183 29.83 2.24 15.04
C LEU A 183 29.67 2.26 16.57
N LEU A 184 28.43 2.18 17.08
CA LEU A 184 28.14 2.08 18.51
C LEU A 184 28.71 0.80 19.12
N LYS A 185 28.58 -0.36 18.46
CA LYS A 185 29.23 -1.62 18.92
C LYS A 185 30.75 -1.55 18.89
N LYS A 186 31.35 -0.75 18.00
CA LYS A 186 32.79 -0.51 17.98
C LYS A 186 33.21 0.38 19.15
N LEU A 187 32.46 1.45 19.44
CA LEU A 187 32.71 2.34 20.56
C LEU A 187 32.57 1.61 21.91
N HIS A 188 31.55 0.75 22.06
CA HIS A 188 31.30 -0.01 23.28
C HIS A 188 32.20 -1.25 23.48
N ARG A 189 33.04 -1.59 22.49
CA ARG A 189 34.09 -2.62 22.62
C ARG A 189 35.47 -2.04 23.00
N VAL A 190 35.60 -0.71 22.98
CA VAL A 190 36.87 -0.01 23.20
C VAL A 190 36.92 0.66 24.58
N SER A 191 35.81 0.65 25.33
CA SER A 191 35.75 0.95 26.78
C SER A 191 35.71 -0.35 27.58
#